data_AF-A8UMA9-F1
#
_entry.id   AF-A8UMA9-F1
#
_cell.length_a   1.000
_cell.length_b   1.000
_cell.length_c   1.000
_cell.angle_alpha   90.00
_cell.angle_beta   90.00
_cell.angle_gamma   90.00
#
_symmetry.space_group_name_H-M   'P 1'
#
loop_
_entity.id
_entity.type
_entity.pdbx_description
1 polymer ?
#
loop_
_entity_poly.entity_id
_entity_poly.type
_entity_poly.pdbx_seq_one_letter_code
_entity_poly.pdbx_strand_id
1 'polypeptide(L)'
;MKTAIKNLQLLTLCAFLIISFGCSKDEDVVGPGTGDLESLAGITANELENYSGDLGIIVETRSLVKKGYNPSMVIISTGANEGNYDQELDVDPFTNIARLKLSIDDLTENAEDELRNGVSIDIEILDPNGNTITSESYSIMSFTQGNNEIDVDASALEANNLELDFNPSVRYYLQLVNAQGNYGNKVVWKPGSGDDGSLRLVERSSSFNQGVTSEQFFVHKYENSDNEFAIYSAITNRYLRIGTSTRTFRQSGAYSYPSTNPDVLGSDLRFIIQKESNGLYTIRGASDGNVLRRTSSSSGINWDTNTTGVIQYFKIIALDVNWEVTQLDTEYLQPILPTVDTSFGFNSTLRNCGSGYLEQDIIFENEVVTTYTTAMSETIGFSSRTTSSLDVSVSATAEASFFGNGGSVTGEVSTGLEVSVEAQSESTVSSEESISETNSWSSVRTVRVLPGNASLVYDAYQKYSNVKVPYVKRLRIKGNHSESSATFSGLEIATQLNMTRFTGVITNIGSDYVEVTIQGNMIMDNMVDSQTEVRDVAANCN
;
A
#
# COMPACT_ATOMS: atom_id res chain seq x y z
N MET A 1 52.64 -18.56 45.52
CA MET A 1 51.98 -18.17 46.79
C MET A 1 50.61 -18.84 46.76
N LYS A 2 50.47 -20.04 47.37
CA LYS A 2 49.75 -20.30 48.64
C LYS A 2 48.29 -19.82 48.56
N THR A 3 47.22 -20.61 48.68
CA THR A 3 46.94 -21.84 49.48
C THR A 3 45.56 -22.39 48.97
N ALA A 4 45.37 -23.67 48.63
CA ALA A 4 44.96 -24.84 49.46
C ALA A 4 43.43 -24.90 49.78
N ILE A 5 42.64 -25.90 49.32
CA ILE A 5 42.47 -27.34 49.70
C ILE A 5 41.22 -27.57 50.61
N LYS A 6 40.39 -28.59 50.24
CA LYS A 6 39.48 -29.50 50.99
C LYS A 6 38.07 -29.53 50.35
N ASN A 7 37.50 -30.65 49.87
CA ASN A 7 37.39 -31.97 50.49
C ASN A 7 37.34 -33.12 49.46
N LEU A 8 38.09 -34.16 49.77
CA LEU A 8 38.08 -35.51 49.19
C LEU A 8 37.94 -36.48 50.39
N GLN A 9 37.25 -37.60 50.18
CA GLN A 9 37.26 -38.85 50.96
C GLN A 9 36.34 -38.99 52.18
N LEU A 10 35.27 -39.78 52.01
CA LEU A 10 34.99 -40.95 52.86
C LEU A 10 34.15 -41.95 52.01
N LEU A 11 34.80 -42.86 51.29
CA LEU A 11 34.98 -44.27 51.65
C LEU A 11 33.66 -45.05 51.84
N THR A 12 33.17 -45.78 50.83
CA THR A 12 33.51 -47.19 50.54
C THR A 12 33.04 -48.18 51.62
N LEU A 13 31.85 -48.76 51.46
CA LEU A 13 31.55 -50.15 51.81
C LEU A 13 30.24 -50.59 51.13
N CYS A 14 30.09 -51.89 50.84
CA CYS A 14 28.96 -52.55 50.16
C CYS A 14 29.03 -52.63 48.64
N ALA A 15 30.16 -53.13 48.13
CA ALA A 15 30.08 -54.15 47.09
C ALA A 15 29.87 -55.53 47.76
N PHE A 16 29.12 -56.39 47.06
CA PHE A 16 29.06 -57.85 47.18
C PHE A 16 28.18 -58.47 48.28
N LEU A 17 26.97 -58.92 47.92
CA LEU A 17 26.67 -60.34 47.58
C LEU A 17 25.14 -60.59 47.41
N ILE A 18 24.74 -61.00 46.19
CA ILE A 18 23.75 -62.07 45.78
C ILE A 18 22.29 -61.90 46.30
N ILE A 19 21.19 -62.02 45.54
CA ILE A 19 20.71 -63.18 44.74
C ILE A 19 19.57 -62.72 43.82
N SER A 20 19.72 -63.13 42.55
CA SER A 20 18.73 -63.37 41.51
C SER A 20 17.25 -63.48 41.90
N PHE A 21 16.44 -62.58 41.31
CA PHE A 21 15.17 -62.92 40.68
C PHE A 21 15.13 -62.26 39.30
N GLY A 22 15.74 -62.93 38.33
CA GLY A 22 15.42 -62.70 36.93
C GLY A 22 14.05 -63.31 36.66
N CYS A 23 13.05 -62.45 36.50
CA CYS A 23 11.92 -62.76 35.63
C CYS A 23 12.30 -62.20 34.26
N SER A 24 12.91 -63.01 33.39
CA SER A 24 12.69 -62.78 31.97
C SER A 24 11.22 -63.14 31.73
N LYS A 25 10.41 -62.11 31.44
CA LYS A 25 9.43 -62.35 30.40
C LYS A 25 10.26 -62.34 29.14
N ASP A 26 10.48 -63.52 28.58
CA ASP A 26 10.90 -63.65 27.20
C ASP A 26 9.84 -62.87 26.39
N GLU A 27 10.16 -61.65 25.98
CA GLU A 27 9.46 -61.03 24.87
C GLU A 27 9.75 -61.94 23.68
N ASP A 28 8.74 -62.71 23.27
CA ASP A 28 8.81 -63.49 22.04
C ASP A 28 9.32 -62.56 20.94
N VAL A 29 10.55 -62.80 20.48
CA VAL A 29 11.12 -62.08 19.34
C VAL A 29 10.32 -62.53 18.13
N VAL A 30 9.25 -61.78 17.83
CA VAL A 30 8.42 -62.03 16.66
C VAL A 30 9.31 -61.90 15.43
N GLY A 31 9.47 -63.00 14.70
CA GLY A 31 10.21 -63.05 13.45
C GLY A 31 9.44 -62.40 12.29
N PRO A 32 10.10 -62.12 11.15
CA PRO A 32 9.44 -61.55 9.97
C PRO A 32 8.36 -62.51 9.47
N GLY A 33 7.17 -61.97 9.21
CA GLY A 33 6.06 -62.71 8.62
C GLY A 33 6.25 -62.91 7.12
N THR A 34 5.50 -63.86 6.55
CA THR A 34 5.36 -64.01 5.10
C THR A 34 3.99 -63.48 4.68
N GLY A 35 3.94 -62.35 3.98
CA GLY A 35 2.71 -61.71 3.52
C GLY A 35 2.91 -60.22 3.23
N ASP A 36 1.86 -59.57 2.75
CA ASP A 36 1.81 -58.12 2.51
C ASP A 36 0.91 -57.45 3.56
N LEU A 37 1.18 -56.19 3.88
CA LEU A 37 0.28 -55.39 4.72
C LEU A 37 -1.03 -55.13 3.97
N GLU A 38 -2.15 -55.25 4.69
CA GLU A 38 -3.44 -54.82 4.15
C GLU A 38 -3.55 -53.30 4.30
N SER A 39 -3.76 -52.61 3.18
CA SER A 39 -3.98 -51.16 3.16
C SER A 39 -5.49 -50.87 3.26
N LEU A 40 -5.87 -50.18 4.34
CA LEU A 40 -7.22 -49.68 4.57
C LEU A 40 -7.26 -48.16 4.38
N ALA A 41 -8.47 -47.60 4.36
CA ALA A 41 -8.67 -46.16 4.34
C ALA A 41 -7.94 -45.50 5.52
N GLY A 42 -7.29 -44.37 5.24
CA GLY A 42 -6.70 -43.52 6.26
C GLY A 42 -7.72 -42.53 6.83
N ILE A 43 -7.27 -41.35 7.22
CA ILE A 43 -8.10 -40.30 7.82
C ILE A 43 -8.65 -39.33 6.76
N THR A 44 -9.64 -38.54 7.12
CA THR A 44 -10.19 -37.45 6.32
C THR A 44 -9.58 -36.11 6.74
N ALA A 45 -9.65 -35.10 5.88
CA ALA A 45 -9.18 -33.75 6.20
C ALA A 45 -9.83 -33.19 7.47
N ASN A 46 -11.12 -33.48 7.69
CA ASN A 46 -11.89 -33.02 8.86
C ASN A 46 -11.46 -33.69 10.18
N GLU A 47 -10.65 -34.75 10.13
CA GLU A 47 -10.05 -35.36 11.33
C GLU A 47 -8.74 -34.67 11.73
N LEU A 48 -8.25 -33.74 10.92
CA LEU A 48 -7.16 -32.83 11.25
C LEU A 48 -7.71 -31.46 11.65
N GLU A 49 -6.96 -30.76 12.48
CA GLU A 49 -7.32 -29.40 12.89
C GLU A 49 -7.10 -28.43 11.72
N ASN A 50 -8.18 -27.90 11.17
CA ASN A 50 -8.16 -26.98 10.03
C ASN A 50 -8.64 -25.62 10.50
N TYR A 51 -7.92 -24.57 10.12
CA TYR A 51 -8.38 -23.21 10.33
C TYR A 51 -9.48 -22.87 9.32
N SER A 52 -10.67 -22.50 9.82
CA SER A 52 -11.82 -22.22 8.97
C SER A 52 -11.69 -20.92 8.19
N GLY A 53 -10.74 -20.04 8.55
CA GLY A 53 -10.51 -18.76 7.92
C GLY A 53 -11.20 -17.61 8.64
N ASP A 54 -11.14 -16.43 8.01
CA ASP A 54 -11.71 -15.19 8.52
C ASP A 54 -12.66 -14.54 7.52
N LEU A 55 -13.67 -13.86 8.05
CA LEU A 55 -14.55 -12.96 7.30
C LEU A 55 -14.28 -11.52 7.74
N GLY A 56 -14.30 -10.59 6.79
CA GLY A 56 -14.10 -9.20 7.17
C GLY A 56 -14.27 -8.21 6.04
N ILE A 57 -14.14 -6.94 6.44
CA ILE A 57 -14.16 -5.78 5.56
C ILE A 57 -13.03 -4.83 5.96
N ILE A 58 -12.45 -4.19 4.97
CA ILE A 58 -11.43 -3.16 5.12
C ILE A 58 -12.06 -1.84 4.69
N VAL A 59 -12.01 -0.82 5.55
CA VAL A 59 -12.48 0.53 5.26
C VAL A 59 -11.26 1.41 5.03
N GLU A 60 -11.13 1.93 3.81
CA GLU A 60 -10.00 2.75 3.37
C GLU A 60 -10.39 4.24 3.38
N THR A 61 -9.74 5.01 4.25
CA THR A 61 -10.06 6.43 4.49
C THR A 61 -9.05 7.40 3.86
N ARG A 62 -8.04 6.90 3.13
CA ARG A 62 -7.01 7.71 2.43
C ARG A 62 -7.57 8.80 1.54
N SER A 63 -8.72 8.58 0.89
CA SER A 63 -9.39 9.57 0.03
C SER A 63 -9.76 10.85 0.82
N LEU A 64 -10.14 10.72 2.08
CA LEU A 64 -10.45 11.82 3.00
C LEU A 64 -9.17 12.60 3.36
N VAL A 65 -8.08 11.87 3.66
CA VAL A 65 -6.78 12.50 3.99
C VAL A 65 -6.23 13.30 2.80
N LYS A 66 -6.40 12.79 1.58
CA LYS A 66 -6.03 13.51 0.34
C LYS A 66 -6.83 14.81 0.13
N LYS A 67 -8.01 14.94 0.77
CA LYS A 67 -8.80 16.19 0.82
C LYS A 67 -8.48 17.07 2.04
N GLY A 68 -7.54 16.66 2.89
CA GLY A 68 -7.11 17.41 4.07
C GLY A 68 -7.95 17.19 5.32
N TYR A 69 -8.69 16.08 5.39
CA TYR A 69 -9.37 15.63 6.61
C TYR A 69 -8.47 14.69 7.42
N ASN A 70 -8.79 14.50 8.70
CA ASN A 70 -8.03 13.62 9.59
C ASN A 70 -8.98 12.56 10.18
N PRO A 71 -9.26 11.46 9.47
CA PRO A 71 -10.09 10.38 9.99
C PRO A 71 -9.37 9.69 11.16
N SER A 72 -10.12 9.33 12.20
CA SER A 72 -9.58 8.68 13.40
C SER A 72 -10.36 7.46 13.85
N MET A 73 -11.63 7.37 13.49
CA MET A 73 -12.50 6.28 13.89
C MET A 73 -13.52 6.00 12.78
N VAL A 74 -13.85 4.71 12.63
CA VAL A 74 -14.93 4.22 11.78
C VAL A 74 -15.93 3.50 12.66
N ILE A 75 -17.20 3.91 12.60
CA ILE A 75 -18.32 3.19 13.19
C ILE A 75 -18.98 2.38 12.08
N ILE A 76 -19.06 1.07 12.29
CA ILE A 76 -19.72 0.14 11.39
C ILE A 76 -20.96 -0.38 12.09
N SER A 77 -22.12 -0.15 11.47
CA SER A 77 -23.40 -0.71 11.92
C SER A 77 -23.91 -1.71 10.89
N THR A 78 -24.33 -2.88 11.35
CA THR A 78 -24.70 -4.03 10.54
C THR A 78 -26.18 -4.35 10.70
N GLY A 79 -26.86 -4.58 9.57
CA GLY A 79 -28.26 -5.02 9.53
C GLY A 79 -28.43 -6.53 9.58
N ALA A 80 -27.51 -7.25 10.25
CA ALA A 80 -27.55 -8.70 10.36
C ALA A 80 -28.67 -9.18 11.30
N ASN A 81 -29.24 -10.35 11.03
CA ASN A 81 -30.32 -10.94 11.81
C ASN A 81 -29.83 -12.05 12.75
N GLU A 82 -28.74 -12.74 12.37
CA GLU A 82 -28.17 -13.86 13.14
C GLU A 82 -27.17 -13.41 14.22
N GLY A 83 -26.90 -12.10 14.32
CA GLY A 83 -26.01 -11.53 15.34
C GLY A 83 -25.91 -10.00 15.28
N ASN A 84 -25.19 -9.41 16.25
CA ASN A 84 -24.79 -8.00 16.22
C ASN A 84 -23.29 -7.93 15.98
N TYR A 85 -22.90 -7.38 14.82
CA TYR A 85 -21.51 -7.24 14.41
C TYR A 85 -21.06 -5.78 14.32
N ASP A 86 -21.80 -4.88 14.98
CA ASP A 86 -21.47 -3.47 15.05
C ASP A 86 -20.14 -3.28 15.78
N GLN A 87 -19.28 -2.41 15.24
CA GLN A 87 -17.95 -2.15 15.79
C GLN A 87 -17.58 -0.68 15.65
N GLU A 88 -16.85 -0.20 16.65
CA GLU A 88 -16.08 1.04 16.57
C GLU A 88 -14.62 0.65 16.36
N LEU A 89 -14.03 1.10 15.25
CA LEU A 89 -12.69 0.73 14.82
C LEU A 89 -11.84 1.98 14.73
N ASP A 90 -10.68 1.96 15.37
CA ASP A 90 -9.67 3.01 15.18
C ASP A 90 -9.15 2.97 13.74
N VAL A 91 -9.03 4.16 13.13
CA VAL A 91 -8.32 4.32 11.86
C VAL A 91 -6.85 4.37 12.19
N ASP A 92 -6.09 3.40 11.66
CA ASP A 92 -4.65 3.40 11.84
C ASP A 92 -4.05 4.65 11.17
N PRO A 93 -3.31 5.52 11.89
CA PRO A 93 -2.84 6.80 11.35
C PRO A 93 -1.68 6.66 10.34
N PHE A 94 -1.06 5.49 10.25
CA PHE A 94 0.01 5.23 9.28
C PHE A 94 -0.59 4.82 7.93
N THR A 95 -1.54 3.89 7.96
CA THR A 95 -2.16 3.28 6.79
C THR A 95 -3.41 4.02 6.32
N ASN A 96 -4.14 4.65 7.25
CA ASN A 96 -5.48 5.21 7.13
C ASN A 96 -6.56 4.16 6.83
N ILE A 97 -6.33 2.95 7.33
CA ILE A 97 -7.21 1.80 7.18
C ILE A 97 -7.84 1.45 8.54
N ALA A 98 -9.12 1.13 8.53
CA ALA A 98 -9.80 0.42 9.62
C ALA A 98 -10.23 -0.97 9.13
N ARG A 99 -10.13 -1.99 9.98
CA ARG A 99 -10.42 -3.38 9.59
C ARG A 99 -11.34 -4.07 10.58
N LEU A 100 -12.44 -4.60 10.06
CA LEU A 100 -13.31 -5.53 10.76
C LEU A 100 -12.92 -6.96 10.38
N LYS A 101 -12.63 -7.79 11.37
CA LYS A 101 -12.23 -9.18 11.19
C LYS A 101 -13.03 -10.06 12.17
N LEU A 102 -13.65 -11.12 11.65
CA LEU A 102 -14.44 -12.10 12.38
C LEU A 102 -13.90 -13.49 12.05
N SER A 103 -13.56 -14.29 13.06
CA SER A 103 -13.16 -15.69 12.84
C SER A 103 -14.38 -16.53 12.51
N ILE A 104 -14.29 -17.40 11.51
CA ILE A 104 -15.40 -18.30 11.14
C ILE A 104 -15.70 -19.28 12.27
N ASP A 105 -14.70 -19.69 13.03
CA ASP A 105 -14.86 -20.63 14.15
C ASP A 105 -15.70 -20.04 15.31
N ASP A 106 -15.83 -18.71 15.37
CA ASP A 106 -16.65 -17.99 16.35
C ASP A 106 -18.09 -17.74 15.85
N LEU A 107 -18.40 -18.10 14.61
CA LEU A 107 -19.71 -17.88 13.97
C LEU A 107 -20.55 -19.17 13.95
N THR A 108 -21.87 -19.00 13.97
CA THR A 108 -22.79 -20.09 13.63
C THR A 108 -22.89 -20.24 12.12
N GLU A 109 -23.25 -21.43 11.62
CA GLU A 109 -23.42 -21.69 10.18
C GLU A 109 -24.38 -20.68 9.52
N ASN A 110 -25.52 -20.37 10.18
CA ASN A 110 -26.47 -19.37 9.69
C ASN A 110 -25.87 -17.96 9.64
N ALA A 111 -25.07 -17.58 10.65
CA ALA A 111 -24.41 -16.29 10.70
C ALA A 111 -23.32 -16.15 9.64
N GLU A 112 -22.54 -17.20 9.43
CA GLU A 112 -21.55 -17.26 8.35
C GLU A 112 -22.23 -17.10 6.98
N ASP A 113 -23.28 -17.88 6.73
CA ASP A 113 -24.05 -17.82 5.49
C ASP A 113 -24.67 -16.42 5.27
N GLU A 114 -25.25 -15.82 6.32
CA GLU A 114 -25.80 -14.47 6.24
C GLU A 114 -24.73 -13.44 5.86
N LEU A 115 -23.58 -13.44 6.54
CA LEU A 115 -22.49 -12.50 6.30
C LEU A 115 -21.88 -12.68 4.90
N ARG A 116 -21.74 -13.92 4.42
CA ARG A 116 -21.25 -14.22 3.06
C ARG A 116 -22.24 -13.80 1.97
N ASN A 117 -23.52 -14.06 2.18
CA ASN A 117 -24.58 -13.66 1.24
C ASN A 117 -24.79 -12.15 1.21
N GLY A 118 -24.43 -11.47 2.31
CA GLY A 118 -24.32 -10.03 2.42
C GLY A 118 -25.42 -9.40 3.26
N VAL A 119 -25.03 -8.41 4.03
CA VAL A 119 -25.90 -7.66 4.96
C VAL A 119 -25.87 -6.18 4.62
N SER A 120 -26.87 -5.42 5.07
CA SER A 120 -26.77 -3.96 4.97
C SER A 120 -25.72 -3.44 5.97
N ILE A 121 -24.94 -2.45 5.55
CA ILE A 121 -23.90 -1.84 6.39
C ILE A 121 -24.03 -0.32 6.30
N ASP A 122 -24.04 0.34 7.44
CA ASP A 122 -23.87 1.79 7.56
C ASP A 122 -22.47 2.06 8.13
N ILE A 123 -21.74 2.97 7.48
CA ILE A 123 -20.38 3.36 7.86
C ILE A 123 -20.39 4.85 8.18
N GLU A 124 -19.91 5.21 9.36
CA GLU A 124 -19.71 6.59 9.78
C GLU A 124 -18.23 6.82 10.11
N ILE A 125 -17.64 7.89 9.55
CA ILE A 125 -16.21 8.19 9.74
C ILE A 125 -16.07 9.47 10.52
N LEU A 126 -15.33 9.42 11.62
CA LEU A 126 -15.20 10.50 12.59
C LEU A 126 -13.78 11.10 12.62
N ASP A 127 -13.72 12.41 12.84
CA ASP A 127 -12.48 13.12 13.20
C ASP A 127 -12.07 12.85 14.66
N PRO A 128 -10.86 13.27 15.13
CA PRO A 128 -10.41 13.01 16.49
C PRO A 128 -11.24 13.71 17.58
N ASN A 129 -12.14 14.62 17.19
CA ASN A 129 -13.05 15.31 18.10
C ASN A 129 -14.44 14.63 18.14
N GLY A 130 -14.64 13.54 17.39
CA GLY A 130 -15.91 12.83 17.28
C GLY A 130 -16.92 13.48 16.32
N ASN A 131 -16.48 14.39 15.45
CA ASN A 131 -17.36 14.95 14.42
C ASN A 131 -17.38 14.06 13.18
N THR A 132 -18.57 13.83 12.62
CA THR A 132 -18.74 13.11 11.36
C THR A 132 -18.10 13.86 10.20
N ILE A 133 -17.17 13.19 9.50
CA ILE A 133 -16.59 13.66 8.24
C ILE A 133 -17.52 13.28 7.09
N THR A 134 -17.91 12.01 7.03
CA THR A 134 -18.83 11.45 6.03
C THR A 134 -19.51 10.19 6.56
N SER A 135 -20.61 9.80 5.91
CA SER A 135 -21.32 8.56 6.18
C SER A 135 -21.78 7.91 4.88
N GLU A 136 -21.74 6.60 4.82
CA GLU A 136 -22.11 5.80 3.66
C GLU A 136 -22.99 4.63 4.07
N SER A 137 -23.97 4.30 3.22
CA SER A 137 -24.92 3.21 3.47
C SER A 137 -24.90 2.25 2.28
N TYR A 138 -24.67 0.97 2.58
CA TYR A 138 -24.63 -0.13 1.63
C TYR A 138 -25.80 -1.08 1.92
N SER A 139 -26.66 -1.32 0.93
CA SER A 139 -27.84 -2.15 1.13
C SER A 139 -27.52 -3.64 1.25
N ILE A 140 -26.49 -4.12 0.55
CA ILE A 140 -26.01 -5.50 0.58
C ILE A 140 -24.50 -5.46 0.43
N MET A 141 -23.79 -5.98 1.43
CA MET A 141 -22.34 -6.11 1.43
C MET A 141 -21.94 -7.45 2.02
N SER A 142 -21.25 -8.25 1.20
CA SER A 142 -20.70 -9.54 1.60
C SER A 142 -19.40 -9.36 2.38
N PHE A 143 -19.27 -10.09 3.48
CA PHE A 143 -18.00 -10.29 4.14
C PHE A 143 -17.29 -11.44 3.42
N THR A 144 -16.05 -11.22 3.00
CA THR A 144 -15.30 -12.21 2.22
C THR A 144 -13.99 -12.56 2.89
N GLN A 145 -13.49 -13.75 2.54
CA GLN A 145 -12.09 -14.12 2.74
C GLN A 145 -11.24 -13.34 1.73
N GLY A 146 -10.10 -12.78 2.15
CA GLY A 146 -9.16 -12.12 1.24
C GLY A 146 -9.36 -10.62 0.97
N ASN A 147 -9.92 -9.89 1.94
CA ASN A 147 -10.01 -8.42 1.99
C ASN A 147 -11.02 -7.79 1.00
N ASN A 148 -12.32 -7.81 1.36
CA ASN A 148 -13.27 -6.90 0.74
C ASN A 148 -12.96 -5.46 1.18
N GLU A 149 -12.61 -4.60 0.23
CA GLU A 149 -12.09 -3.25 0.47
C GLU A 149 -13.15 -2.22 0.07
N ILE A 150 -13.44 -1.30 0.98
CA ILE A 150 -14.40 -0.21 0.81
C ILE A 150 -13.60 1.07 0.74
N ASP A 151 -13.48 1.60 -0.48
CA ASP A 151 -12.92 2.92 -0.72
C ASP A 151 -13.98 3.98 -0.41
N VAL A 152 -13.75 4.75 0.66
CA VAL A 152 -14.66 5.82 1.06
C VAL A 152 -14.70 6.89 -0.03
N ASP A 153 -15.91 7.27 -0.46
CA ASP A 153 -16.10 8.29 -1.49
C ASP A 153 -16.01 9.70 -0.90
N ALA A 154 -14.83 10.29 -1.07
CA ALA A 154 -14.59 11.68 -0.69
C ALA A 154 -15.10 12.68 -1.75
N SER A 155 -15.65 12.26 -2.90
CA SER A 155 -15.88 13.12 -4.08
C SER A 155 -16.74 14.35 -3.79
N ALA A 156 -17.78 14.20 -2.96
CA ALA A 156 -18.71 15.26 -2.57
C ALA A 156 -18.17 16.26 -1.54
N LEU A 157 -17.05 15.93 -0.86
CA LEU A 157 -16.46 16.82 0.14
C LEU A 157 -15.68 17.95 -0.52
N GLU A 158 -15.75 19.16 0.03
CA GLU A 158 -14.85 20.24 -0.38
C GLU A 158 -13.42 19.91 0.04
N ALA A 159 -12.44 20.25 -0.79
CA ALA A 159 -11.05 20.12 -0.38
C ALA A 159 -10.74 21.21 0.66
N ASN A 160 -10.18 20.83 1.81
CA ASN A 160 -9.59 21.82 2.70
C ASN A 160 -8.43 22.48 1.95
N ASN A 161 -8.49 23.80 1.79
CA ASN A 161 -7.50 24.55 1.02
C ASN A 161 -6.11 24.27 1.58
N LEU A 162 -5.31 23.55 0.79
CA LEU A 162 -3.91 23.30 1.09
C LEU A 162 -3.16 24.62 0.95
N GLU A 163 -2.33 24.93 1.94
CA GLU A 163 -1.40 26.04 1.83
C GLU A 163 -0.40 25.73 0.70
N LEU A 164 -0.26 26.65 -0.25
CA LEU A 164 0.66 26.52 -1.37
C LEU A 164 1.87 27.41 -1.13
N ASP A 165 3.03 26.94 -1.58
CA ASP A 165 4.27 27.70 -1.55
C ASP A 165 5.14 27.37 -2.76
N PHE A 166 5.80 28.41 -3.28
CA PHE A 166 6.65 28.31 -4.45
C PHE A 166 7.95 29.04 -4.17
N ASN A 167 9.06 28.41 -4.53
CA ASN A 167 10.36 29.02 -4.39
C ASN A 167 10.51 30.18 -5.38
N PRO A 168 10.62 31.44 -4.93
CA PRO A 168 10.64 32.60 -5.83
C PRO A 168 11.91 32.66 -6.69
N SER A 169 12.93 31.86 -6.38
CA SER A 169 14.18 31.77 -7.14
C SER A 169 14.13 30.69 -8.23
N VAL A 170 13.07 29.89 -8.31
CA VAL A 170 12.93 28.77 -9.25
C VAL A 170 12.00 29.13 -10.41
N ARG A 171 12.32 28.59 -11.58
CA ARG A 171 11.55 28.77 -12.82
C ARG A 171 10.52 27.66 -12.96
N TYR A 172 9.26 28.07 -13.10
CA TYR A 172 8.10 27.19 -13.25
C TYR A 172 7.52 27.27 -14.66
N TYR A 173 6.99 26.16 -15.13
CA TYR A 173 6.10 26.10 -16.28
C TYR A 173 4.65 26.15 -15.82
N LEU A 174 3.84 26.96 -16.48
CA LEU A 174 2.38 26.92 -16.34
C LEU A 174 1.82 25.97 -17.39
N GLN A 175 1.82 24.67 -17.09
CA GLN A 175 1.34 23.61 -17.97
C GLN A 175 -0.18 23.55 -17.97
N LEU A 176 -0.78 23.35 -19.15
CA LEU A 176 -2.23 23.31 -19.31
C LEU A 176 -2.78 21.90 -19.08
N VAL A 177 -3.86 21.83 -18.30
CA VAL A 177 -4.62 20.59 -18.03
C VAL A 177 -6.07 20.78 -18.47
N ASN A 178 -6.67 19.75 -19.05
CA ASN A 178 -8.10 19.75 -19.34
C ASN A 178 -8.94 19.40 -18.10
N ALA A 179 -10.27 19.46 -18.21
CA ALA A 179 -11.17 19.17 -17.09
C ALA A 179 -11.14 17.71 -16.61
N GLN A 180 -10.59 16.80 -17.42
CA GLN A 180 -10.41 15.38 -17.12
C GLN A 180 -9.06 15.08 -16.45
N GLY A 181 -8.22 16.08 -16.21
CA GLY A 181 -6.89 15.86 -15.63
C GLY A 181 -5.82 15.40 -16.64
N ASN A 182 -6.15 15.36 -17.93
CA ASN A 182 -5.19 15.04 -18.98
C ASN A 182 -4.38 16.29 -19.32
N TYR A 183 -3.07 16.10 -19.44
CA TYR A 183 -2.14 17.14 -19.83
C TYR A 183 -1.22 16.62 -20.94
N GLY A 184 -0.68 17.55 -21.71
CA GLY A 184 0.34 17.25 -22.72
C GLY A 184 1.43 18.31 -22.66
N ASN A 185 2.11 18.54 -23.76
CA ASN A 185 3.22 19.49 -23.81
C ASN A 185 2.80 20.97 -23.94
N LYS A 186 1.53 21.31 -23.68
CA LYS A 186 1.02 22.68 -23.85
C LYS A 186 1.28 23.49 -22.58
N VAL A 187 1.85 24.68 -22.77
CA VAL A 187 2.17 25.63 -21.68
C VAL A 187 1.70 27.04 -22.03
N VAL A 188 1.61 27.88 -21.00
CA VAL A 188 1.54 29.33 -21.20
C VAL A 188 2.87 29.83 -21.75
N TRP A 189 2.82 30.56 -22.87
CA TRP A 189 3.99 31.14 -23.51
C TRP A 189 3.84 32.65 -23.63
N LYS A 190 4.96 33.36 -23.45
CA LYS A 190 5.08 34.79 -23.73
C LYS A 190 5.70 35.00 -25.12
N PRO A 191 4.90 35.44 -26.12
CA PRO A 191 5.42 35.75 -27.45
C PRO A 191 6.47 36.87 -27.46
N GLY A 192 7.45 36.75 -28.36
CA GLY A 192 8.45 37.78 -28.66
C GLY A 192 9.61 37.83 -27.66
N SER A 193 10.80 38.21 -28.15
CA SER A 193 12.01 38.38 -27.34
C SER A 193 12.20 39.81 -26.82
N GLY A 194 11.36 40.76 -27.27
CA GLY A 194 11.48 42.17 -26.92
C GLY A 194 10.77 42.57 -25.62
N ASP A 195 11.15 43.75 -25.12
CA ASP A 195 10.48 44.52 -24.06
C ASP A 195 9.12 45.11 -24.49
N ASP A 196 8.57 44.64 -25.61
CA ASP A 196 7.28 45.08 -26.13
C ASP A 196 6.22 45.03 -25.03
N GLY A 197 5.52 46.16 -24.86
CA GLY A 197 4.74 46.55 -23.68
C GLY A 197 3.77 45.50 -23.11
N SER A 198 2.48 45.84 -23.10
CA SER A 198 1.43 44.94 -22.59
C SER A 198 1.13 43.87 -23.64
N LEU A 199 1.64 42.65 -23.45
CA LEU A 199 1.56 41.57 -24.44
C LEU A 199 0.69 40.40 -23.96
N ARG A 200 -0.20 39.90 -24.82
CA ARG A 200 -1.09 38.77 -24.50
C ARG A 200 -0.31 37.46 -24.47
N LEU A 201 -0.51 36.66 -23.42
CA LEU A 201 0.05 35.31 -23.33
C LEU A 201 -0.76 34.36 -24.19
N VAL A 202 -0.11 33.37 -24.80
CA VAL A 202 -0.76 32.42 -25.69
C VAL A 202 -0.30 30.99 -25.40
N GLU A 203 -1.09 30.01 -25.87
CA GLU A 203 -0.74 28.60 -25.80
C GLU A 203 0.40 28.24 -26.77
N ARG A 204 1.36 27.44 -26.30
CA ARG A 204 2.42 26.86 -27.15
C ARG A 204 2.72 25.42 -26.75
N SER A 205 3.10 24.59 -27.71
CA SER A 205 3.76 23.31 -27.42
C SER A 205 5.21 23.56 -27.02
N SER A 206 5.55 23.13 -25.81
CA SER A 206 6.89 23.22 -25.24
C SER A 206 7.64 21.91 -25.43
N SER A 207 8.95 21.99 -25.70
CA SER A 207 9.86 20.86 -25.50
C SER A 207 10.38 20.78 -24.06
N PHE A 208 9.84 21.64 -23.18
CA PHE A 208 10.29 21.88 -21.82
C PHE A 208 11.79 22.17 -21.72
N ASN A 209 12.40 22.82 -22.71
CA ASN A 209 13.83 23.11 -22.68
C ASN A 209 14.15 24.21 -21.66
N GLN A 210 15.16 23.96 -20.81
CA GLN A 210 15.59 24.85 -19.73
C GLN A 210 16.02 26.25 -20.23
N GLY A 211 16.63 26.32 -21.41
CA GLY A 211 17.10 27.56 -22.02
C GLY A 211 15.98 28.41 -22.64
N VAL A 212 14.75 27.90 -22.74
CA VAL A 212 13.62 28.61 -23.35
C VAL A 212 12.83 29.38 -22.27
N THR A 213 13.43 30.46 -21.78
CA THR A 213 12.89 31.29 -20.69
C THR A 213 11.56 31.98 -21.03
N SER A 214 11.17 32.08 -22.30
CA SER A 214 9.86 32.62 -22.72
C SER A 214 8.66 31.75 -22.32
N GLU A 215 8.90 30.51 -21.89
CA GLU A 215 7.90 29.53 -21.46
C GLU A 215 7.91 29.33 -19.94
N GLN A 216 8.75 30.09 -19.23
CA GLN A 216 9.03 29.94 -17.81
C GLN A 216 8.65 31.21 -17.04
N PHE A 217 8.24 31.02 -15.79
CA PHE A 217 7.77 32.08 -14.90
C PHE A 217 8.32 31.87 -13.50
N PHE A 218 8.46 32.96 -12.77
CA PHE A 218 8.68 32.94 -11.33
C PHE A 218 7.35 33.22 -10.63
N VAL A 219 7.17 32.62 -9.46
CA VAL A 219 5.96 32.75 -8.63
C VAL A 219 6.39 33.22 -7.25
N HIS A 220 5.78 34.30 -6.77
CA HIS A 220 6.09 34.91 -5.49
C HIS A 220 4.84 34.98 -4.64
N LYS A 221 4.87 34.36 -3.45
CA LYS A 221 3.78 34.35 -2.48
C LYS A 221 3.76 35.64 -1.67
N TYR A 222 2.57 36.15 -1.38
CA TYR A 222 2.38 37.25 -0.44
C TYR A 222 2.26 36.69 0.99
N GLU A 223 3.06 37.20 1.94
CA GLU A 223 3.23 36.60 3.29
C GLU A 223 1.96 36.59 4.17
N ASN A 224 0.92 37.37 3.86
CA ASN A 224 -0.26 37.54 4.70
C ASN A 224 -1.58 37.28 3.96
N SER A 225 -1.54 36.41 2.96
CA SER A 225 -2.71 36.11 2.12
C SER A 225 -2.73 34.64 1.75
N ASP A 226 -3.92 34.05 1.81
CA ASP A 226 -4.12 32.65 1.47
C ASP A 226 -3.97 32.45 -0.04
N ASN A 227 -2.89 31.78 -0.44
CA ASN A 227 -2.64 31.37 -1.81
C ASN A 227 -2.74 32.52 -2.84
N GLU A 228 -2.35 33.74 -2.46
CA GLU A 228 -2.21 34.87 -3.37
C GLU A 228 -0.75 35.01 -3.82
N PHE A 229 -0.55 35.22 -5.12
CA PHE A 229 0.75 35.20 -5.77
C PHE A 229 0.91 36.31 -6.80
N ALA A 230 2.13 36.83 -6.92
CA ALA A 230 2.59 37.55 -8.09
C ALA A 230 3.31 36.57 -9.01
N ILE A 231 3.03 36.64 -10.31
CA ILE A 231 3.71 35.82 -11.33
C ILE A 231 4.44 36.75 -12.27
N TYR A 232 5.70 36.46 -12.63
CA TYR A 232 6.46 37.25 -13.59
C TYR A 232 7.26 36.39 -14.56
N SER A 233 7.45 36.91 -15.78
CA SER A 233 8.11 36.19 -16.87
C SER A 233 9.60 36.05 -16.64
N ALA A 234 10.17 34.85 -16.84
CA ALA A 234 11.60 34.61 -16.65
C ALA A 234 12.49 35.27 -17.71
N ILE A 235 11.94 35.63 -18.89
CA ILE A 235 12.72 36.28 -19.96
C ILE A 235 12.81 37.81 -19.81
N THR A 236 11.77 38.46 -19.28
CA THR A 236 11.69 39.94 -19.19
C THR A 236 11.57 40.47 -17.77
N ASN A 237 11.42 39.59 -16.77
CA ASN A 237 11.10 39.93 -15.38
C ASN A 237 9.83 40.78 -15.21
N ARG A 238 8.96 40.86 -16.22
CA ARG A 238 7.72 41.64 -16.15
C ARG A 238 6.61 40.82 -15.52
N TYR A 239 5.85 41.46 -14.64
CA TYR A 239 4.71 40.84 -13.97
C TYR A 239 3.60 40.49 -14.96
N LEU A 240 2.89 39.41 -14.68
CA LEU A 240 1.65 39.06 -15.35
C LEU A 240 0.50 39.84 -14.71
N ARG A 241 -0.54 40.12 -15.49
CA ARG A 241 -1.74 40.81 -15.04
C ARG A 241 -2.98 40.32 -15.78
N ILE A 242 -4.14 40.56 -15.16
CA ILE A 242 -5.43 40.56 -15.85
C ILE A 242 -5.66 41.97 -16.36
N GLY A 243 -5.80 42.13 -17.69
CA GLY A 243 -6.04 43.46 -18.27
C GLY A 243 -7.36 44.04 -17.78
N THR A 244 -7.37 45.25 -17.22
CA THR A 244 -8.57 45.84 -16.59
C THR A 244 -9.76 45.99 -17.53
N SER A 245 -9.53 46.33 -18.81
CA SER A 245 -10.60 46.54 -19.79
C SER A 245 -10.99 45.27 -20.56
N THR A 246 -10.04 44.40 -20.88
CA THR A 246 -10.30 43.22 -21.71
C THR A 246 -10.40 41.93 -20.91
N ARG A 247 -10.02 41.98 -19.63
CA ARG A 247 -9.93 40.83 -18.70
C ARG A 247 -8.99 39.72 -19.17
N THR A 248 -8.10 40.00 -20.12
CA THR A 248 -7.20 38.98 -20.70
C THR A 248 -5.93 38.85 -19.89
N PHE A 249 -5.45 37.62 -19.75
CA PHE A 249 -4.17 37.27 -19.14
C PHE A 249 -3.00 37.70 -20.04
N ARG A 250 -2.14 38.56 -19.51
CA ARG A 250 -1.12 39.27 -20.29
C ARG A 250 0.09 39.61 -19.42
N GLN A 251 1.21 39.88 -20.05
CA GLN A 251 2.34 40.55 -19.42
C GLN A 251 2.02 42.04 -19.22
N SER A 252 2.42 42.59 -18.08
CA SER A 252 2.42 44.03 -17.80
C SER A 252 3.46 44.76 -18.65
N GLY A 253 3.10 45.93 -19.16
CA GLY A 253 4.05 46.84 -19.80
C GLY A 253 4.71 47.84 -18.84
N ALA A 254 4.24 47.91 -17.59
CA ALA A 254 4.60 48.99 -16.66
C ALA A 254 5.37 48.52 -15.41
N TYR A 255 5.27 47.23 -15.05
CA TYR A 255 5.82 46.71 -13.80
C TYR A 255 6.72 45.50 -14.08
N SER A 256 7.90 45.50 -13.45
CA SER A 256 8.91 44.45 -13.53
C SER A 256 9.62 44.24 -12.20
N TYR A 257 10.08 43.02 -11.96
CA TYR A 257 10.97 42.65 -10.88
C TYR A 257 12.44 42.88 -11.28
N PRO A 258 13.34 43.30 -10.37
CA PRO A 258 13.08 43.77 -8.99
C PRO A 258 12.70 45.26 -8.92
N SER A 259 12.52 45.94 -10.06
CA SER A 259 12.25 47.40 -10.10
C SER A 259 10.96 47.82 -9.39
N THR A 260 10.01 46.92 -9.22
CA THR A 260 8.78 47.10 -8.45
C THR A 260 8.70 45.97 -7.45
N ASN A 261 8.52 46.30 -6.17
CA ASN A 261 8.36 45.29 -5.12
C ASN A 261 7.01 44.55 -5.35
N PRO A 262 6.98 43.19 -5.36
CA PRO A 262 5.73 42.43 -5.37
C PRO A 262 4.69 42.93 -4.36
N ASP A 263 5.08 43.25 -3.12
CA ASP A 263 4.18 43.60 -2.02
C ASP A 263 3.28 44.82 -2.28
N VAL A 264 3.71 45.71 -3.18
CA VAL A 264 3.00 46.96 -3.50
C VAL A 264 2.21 46.90 -4.81
N LEU A 265 2.16 45.73 -5.46
CA LEU A 265 1.42 45.58 -6.72
C LEU A 265 -0.09 45.72 -6.49
N GLY A 266 -0.78 46.32 -7.47
CA GLY A 266 -2.24 46.39 -7.49
C GLY A 266 -2.88 45.02 -7.70
N SER A 267 -4.15 44.87 -7.29
CA SER A 267 -4.89 43.61 -7.34
C SER A 267 -5.03 42.99 -8.73
N ASP A 268 -4.84 43.76 -9.80
CA ASP A 268 -4.87 43.25 -11.18
C ASP A 268 -3.59 42.50 -11.60
N LEU A 269 -2.53 42.58 -10.78
CA LEU A 269 -1.26 41.86 -10.93
C LEU A 269 -1.11 40.71 -9.91
N ARG A 270 -2.16 40.45 -9.14
CA ARG A 270 -2.20 39.40 -8.11
C ARG A 270 -3.15 38.29 -8.54
N PHE A 271 -2.77 37.07 -8.21
CA PHE A 271 -3.46 35.86 -8.62
C PHE A 271 -3.72 34.96 -7.43
N ILE A 272 -4.91 34.37 -7.36
CA ILE A 272 -5.22 33.32 -6.40
C ILE A 272 -5.05 31.98 -7.11
N ILE A 273 -4.26 31.07 -6.55
CA ILE A 273 -4.12 29.69 -7.04
C ILE A 273 -4.94 28.79 -6.12
N GLN A 274 -5.89 28.05 -6.68
CA GLN A 274 -6.86 27.29 -5.89
C GLN A 274 -7.05 25.87 -6.43
N LYS A 275 -7.10 24.88 -5.54
CA LYS A 275 -7.50 23.50 -5.86
C LYS A 275 -9.02 23.42 -5.94
N GLU A 276 -9.55 22.94 -7.05
CA GLU A 276 -10.99 22.73 -7.23
C GLU A 276 -11.41 21.34 -6.75
N SER A 277 -12.72 21.08 -6.67
CA SER A 277 -13.28 19.81 -6.19
C SER A 277 -12.86 18.59 -7.02
N ASN A 278 -12.50 18.77 -8.28
CA ASN A 278 -11.92 17.73 -9.14
C ASN A 278 -10.41 17.49 -8.91
N GLY A 279 -9.82 18.13 -7.91
CA GLY A 279 -8.42 17.99 -7.54
C GLY A 279 -7.43 18.80 -8.40
N LEU A 280 -7.91 19.50 -9.43
CA LEU A 280 -7.07 20.29 -10.34
C LEU A 280 -6.96 21.75 -9.89
N TYR A 281 -5.90 22.44 -10.30
CA TYR A 281 -5.65 23.82 -9.89
C TYR A 281 -6.11 24.83 -10.92
N THR A 282 -6.72 25.91 -10.46
CA THR A 282 -7.04 27.08 -11.28
C THR A 282 -6.23 28.29 -10.86
N ILE A 283 -6.09 29.25 -11.79
CA ILE A 283 -5.54 30.57 -11.51
C ILE A 283 -6.69 31.56 -11.65
N ARG A 284 -6.88 32.41 -10.63
CA ARG A 284 -7.96 33.40 -10.53
C ARG A 284 -7.37 34.80 -10.39
N GLY A 285 -8.04 35.82 -10.92
CA GLY A 285 -7.67 37.21 -10.64
C GLY A 285 -8.01 37.58 -9.21
N ALA A 286 -7.07 38.14 -8.43
CA ALA A 286 -7.36 38.52 -7.05
C ALA A 286 -8.39 39.67 -6.96
N SER A 287 -8.44 40.54 -7.96
CA SER A 287 -9.38 41.68 -8.00
C SER A 287 -10.84 41.29 -8.18
N ASP A 288 -11.12 40.17 -8.85
CA ASP A 288 -12.47 39.76 -9.26
C ASP A 288 -12.86 38.34 -8.81
N GLY A 289 -11.92 37.55 -8.30
CA GLY A 289 -12.12 36.14 -7.93
C GLY A 289 -12.38 35.21 -9.12
N ASN A 290 -12.37 35.73 -10.34
CA ASN A 290 -12.79 35.00 -11.51
C ASN A 290 -11.65 34.12 -12.04
N VAL A 291 -12.02 32.88 -12.38
CA VAL A 291 -11.10 31.89 -12.94
C VAL A 291 -10.68 32.24 -14.36
N LEU A 292 -9.42 31.95 -14.69
CA LEU A 292 -8.93 31.99 -16.05
C LEU A 292 -9.65 30.94 -16.91
N ARG A 293 -10.25 31.40 -18.00
CA ARG A 293 -10.91 30.56 -19.00
C ARG A 293 -10.13 30.57 -20.30
N ARG A 294 -9.99 29.40 -20.90
CA ARG A 294 -9.38 29.21 -22.21
C ARG A 294 -10.33 29.73 -23.29
N THR A 295 -9.85 30.66 -24.11
CA THR A 295 -10.61 31.26 -25.21
C THR A 295 -9.83 31.21 -26.52
N SER A 296 -10.55 30.89 -27.61
CA SER A 296 -9.99 30.88 -28.96
C SER A 296 -10.16 32.25 -29.61
N SER A 297 -9.09 32.79 -30.17
CA SER A 297 -9.09 34.06 -30.91
C SER A 297 -8.38 33.92 -32.26
N SER A 298 -8.51 34.93 -33.12
CA SER A 298 -7.79 34.97 -34.41
C SER A 298 -6.26 34.96 -34.24
N SER A 299 -5.74 35.42 -33.11
CA SER A 299 -4.33 35.38 -32.73
C SER A 299 -3.88 34.08 -32.02
N GLY A 300 -4.75 33.07 -31.95
CA GLY A 300 -4.50 31.81 -31.24
C GLY A 300 -5.30 31.69 -29.93
N ILE A 301 -4.95 30.67 -29.14
CA ILE A 301 -5.58 30.40 -27.85
C ILE A 301 -4.94 31.29 -26.77
N ASN A 302 -5.78 31.92 -25.96
CA ASN A 302 -5.36 32.73 -24.81
C ASN A 302 -6.30 32.49 -23.61
N TRP A 303 -6.10 33.26 -22.55
CA TRP A 303 -6.92 33.18 -21.33
C TRP A 303 -7.45 34.53 -20.93
N ASP A 304 -8.67 34.54 -20.40
CA ASP A 304 -9.30 35.72 -19.82
C ASP A 304 -10.23 35.35 -18.66
N THR A 305 -10.64 36.33 -17.86
CA THR A 305 -11.57 36.15 -16.73
C THR A 305 -13.02 36.53 -17.09
N ASN A 306 -13.37 36.59 -18.38
CA ASN A 306 -14.75 36.75 -18.80
C ASN A 306 -15.54 35.46 -18.53
N THR A 307 -16.87 35.52 -18.63
CA THR A 307 -17.73 34.34 -18.45
C THR A 307 -17.78 33.42 -19.66
N THR A 308 -17.17 33.83 -20.78
CA THR A 308 -17.13 33.06 -22.03
C THR A 308 -15.90 32.15 -22.05
N GLY A 309 -16.09 30.86 -22.37
CA GLY A 309 -15.00 29.89 -22.50
C GLY A 309 -15.00 28.79 -21.44
N VAL A 310 -14.05 27.87 -21.57
CA VAL A 310 -13.92 26.70 -20.68
C VAL A 310 -12.94 27.03 -19.57
N ILE A 311 -13.23 26.62 -18.34
CA ILE A 311 -12.29 26.76 -17.21
C ILE A 311 -10.96 26.12 -17.57
N GLN A 312 -9.86 26.85 -17.37
CA GLN A 312 -8.52 26.33 -17.56
C GLN A 312 -7.95 25.85 -16.23
N TYR A 313 -7.44 24.63 -16.23
CA TYR A 313 -6.68 24.07 -15.14
C TYR A 313 -5.18 24.10 -15.45
N PHE A 314 -4.36 24.19 -14.41
CA PHE A 314 -2.92 24.36 -14.54
C PHE A 314 -2.17 23.36 -13.66
N LYS A 315 -1.01 22.90 -14.15
CA LYS A 315 0.05 22.37 -13.29
C LYS A 315 1.18 23.39 -13.30
N ILE A 316 1.62 23.80 -12.12
CA ILE A 316 2.71 24.78 -11.96
C ILE A 316 3.93 23.99 -11.51
N ILE A 317 4.75 23.60 -12.49
CA ILE A 317 5.80 22.59 -12.29
C ILE A 317 7.19 23.20 -12.44
N ALA A 318 8.06 22.88 -11.50
CA ALA A 318 9.50 23.05 -11.64
C ALA A 318 10.08 21.76 -12.24
N LEU A 319 10.98 21.91 -13.22
CA LEU A 319 11.70 20.77 -13.82
C LEU A 319 13.17 20.73 -13.45
N ASP A 320 13.68 21.84 -12.91
CA ASP A 320 15.08 22.01 -12.52
C ASP A 320 15.26 21.60 -11.04
N VAL A 321 14.74 20.42 -10.68
CA VAL A 321 14.74 19.88 -9.32
C VAL A 321 15.34 18.49 -9.31
N ASN A 322 16.33 18.30 -8.45
CA ASN A 322 16.89 17.00 -8.10
C ASN A 322 16.12 16.48 -6.88
N TRP A 323 15.31 15.45 -7.09
CA TRP A 323 14.54 14.79 -6.04
C TRP A 323 15.36 13.70 -5.39
N GLU A 324 15.34 13.66 -4.07
CA GLU A 324 15.90 12.58 -3.26
C GLU A 324 14.74 11.91 -2.51
N VAL A 325 14.58 10.61 -2.69
CA VAL A 325 13.55 9.81 -2.02
C VAL A 325 14.26 8.77 -1.17
N THR A 326 13.94 8.74 0.12
CA THR A 326 14.48 7.78 1.09
C THR A 326 13.34 7.01 1.74
N GLN A 327 13.39 5.68 1.74
CA GLN A 327 12.47 4.90 2.55
C GLN A 327 12.79 5.07 4.04
N LEU A 328 11.77 5.39 4.82
CA LEU A 328 11.85 5.47 6.28
C LEU A 328 11.36 4.19 6.94
N ASP A 329 10.19 3.71 6.51
CA ASP A 329 9.50 2.60 7.18
C ASP A 329 8.57 1.85 6.22
N THR A 330 8.15 0.64 6.60
CA THR A 330 7.10 -0.13 5.92
C THR A 330 6.25 -0.84 6.97
N GLU A 331 4.94 -0.63 6.90
CA GLU A 331 3.97 -1.27 7.79
C GLU A 331 3.12 -2.26 7.02
N TYR A 332 2.93 -3.44 7.61
CA TYR A 332 2.17 -4.55 7.04
C TYR A 332 0.91 -4.77 7.87
N LEU A 333 -0.23 -4.78 7.19
CA LEU A 333 -1.49 -5.12 7.82
C LEU A 333 -1.69 -6.63 7.78
N GLN A 334 -2.06 -7.22 8.92
CA GLN A 334 -2.41 -8.64 8.98
C GLN A 334 -3.50 -8.99 7.94
N PRO A 335 -3.39 -10.10 7.22
CA PRO A 335 -4.39 -10.48 6.23
C PRO A 335 -5.70 -10.95 6.90
N ILE A 336 -6.83 -10.83 6.18
CA ILE A 336 -8.02 -11.64 6.44
C ILE A 336 -7.78 -12.99 5.75
N LEU A 337 -7.46 -14.01 6.54
CA LEU A 337 -7.00 -15.30 6.04
C LEU A 337 -8.14 -16.09 5.38
N PRO A 338 -7.87 -16.77 4.25
CA PRO A 338 -8.82 -17.73 3.70
C PRO A 338 -8.85 -19.02 4.53
N THR A 339 -9.81 -19.89 4.24
CA THR A 339 -9.83 -21.26 4.80
C THR A 339 -8.58 -22.01 4.34
N VAL A 340 -8.01 -22.82 5.22
CA VAL A 340 -6.87 -23.68 4.87
C VAL A 340 -7.33 -24.89 4.04
N ASP A 341 -6.60 -25.20 2.98
CA ASP A 341 -6.83 -26.40 2.17
C ASP A 341 -5.93 -27.55 2.66
N THR A 342 -6.53 -28.68 3.02
CA THR A 342 -5.83 -29.85 3.57
C THR A 342 -5.80 -30.98 2.56
N SER A 343 -4.60 -31.44 2.23
CA SER A 343 -4.35 -32.51 1.28
C SER A 343 -3.40 -33.56 1.87
N PHE A 344 -3.36 -34.73 1.24
CA PHE A 344 -2.54 -35.86 1.71
C PHE A 344 -1.62 -36.37 0.60
N GLY A 345 -0.37 -36.60 0.95
CA GLY A 345 0.61 -37.28 0.11
C GLY A 345 0.53 -38.79 0.22
N PHE A 346 0.52 -39.29 1.46
CA PHE A 346 0.23 -40.68 1.80
C PHE A 346 -0.84 -40.69 2.88
N ASN A 347 -1.78 -41.62 2.84
CA ASN A 347 -2.84 -41.70 3.83
C ASN A 347 -3.49 -43.08 3.83
N SER A 348 -3.03 -43.96 4.71
CA SER A 348 -3.55 -45.31 4.82
C SER A 348 -3.37 -45.90 6.21
N THR A 349 -4.31 -46.75 6.60
CA THR A 349 -4.11 -47.64 7.75
C THR A 349 -3.51 -48.95 7.29
N LEU A 350 -2.30 -49.25 7.72
CA LEU A 350 -1.58 -50.48 7.42
C LEU A 350 -1.88 -51.54 8.46
N ARG A 351 -2.45 -52.68 8.05
CA ARG A 351 -2.88 -53.74 8.95
C ARG A 351 -2.11 -55.04 8.72
N ASN A 352 -1.73 -55.70 9.82
CA ASN A 352 -1.09 -57.01 9.80
C ASN A 352 -1.89 -58.04 10.61
N CYS A 353 -2.70 -58.85 9.93
CA CYS A 353 -3.39 -59.99 10.56
C CYS A 353 -2.62 -61.32 10.42
N GLY A 354 -1.35 -61.27 10.01
CA GLY A 354 -0.45 -62.41 9.91
C GLY A 354 0.18 -62.80 11.25
N SER A 355 1.08 -63.79 11.22
CA SER A 355 1.73 -64.36 12.40
C SER A 355 3.15 -63.83 12.68
N GLY A 356 3.70 -63.01 11.80
CA GLY A 356 5.00 -62.34 11.96
C GLY A 356 4.91 -60.86 11.60
N TYR A 357 5.89 -60.05 12.01
CA TYR A 357 5.85 -58.61 11.70
C TYR A 357 6.03 -58.39 10.19
N LEU A 358 5.39 -57.35 9.67
CA LEU A 358 5.51 -56.93 8.28
C LEU A 358 5.99 -55.48 8.24
N GLU A 359 6.75 -55.14 7.21
CA GLU A 359 7.33 -53.82 7.00
C GLU A 359 6.92 -53.28 5.64
N GLN A 360 6.66 -51.98 5.56
CA GLN A 360 6.41 -51.29 4.31
C GLN A 360 7.17 -49.97 4.28
N ASP A 361 7.90 -49.75 3.20
CA ASP A 361 8.51 -48.46 2.92
C ASP A 361 7.46 -47.50 2.38
N ILE A 362 7.40 -46.34 3.00
CA ILE A 362 6.57 -45.22 2.60
C ILE A 362 7.51 -44.11 2.15
N ILE A 363 7.35 -43.75 0.89
CA ILE A 363 8.11 -42.69 0.23
C ILE A 363 7.09 -41.62 -0.15
N PHE A 364 7.26 -40.43 0.42
CA PHE A 364 6.51 -39.24 0.08
C PHE A 364 7.50 -38.20 -0.44
N GLU A 365 7.21 -37.65 -1.62
CA GLU A 365 7.89 -36.50 -2.18
C GLU A 365 6.81 -35.55 -2.70
N ASN A 366 6.85 -34.29 -2.26
CA ASN A 366 5.96 -33.25 -2.78
C ASN A 366 6.72 -31.94 -2.94
N GLU A 367 6.39 -31.22 -3.99
CA GLU A 367 6.94 -29.90 -4.28
C GLU A 367 5.78 -28.91 -4.40
N VAL A 368 5.79 -27.88 -3.57
CA VAL A 368 4.83 -26.78 -3.64
C VAL A 368 5.61 -25.50 -3.91
N VAL A 369 5.22 -24.81 -4.97
CA VAL A 369 5.82 -23.53 -5.34
C VAL A 369 5.03 -22.42 -4.66
N THR A 370 5.62 -21.81 -3.65
CA THR A 370 5.10 -20.62 -3.00
C THR A 370 5.49 -19.41 -3.84
N THR A 371 4.50 -18.60 -4.24
CA THR A 371 4.76 -17.40 -5.05
C THR A 371 4.39 -16.16 -4.25
N TYR A 372 5.30 -15.20 -4.21
CA TYR A 372 5.08 -13.91 -3.61
C TYR A 372 5.02 -12.87 -4.73
N THR A 373 3.88 -12.21 -4.85
CA THR A 373 3.66 -11.15 -5.84
C THR A 373 3.42 -9.85 -5.10
N THR A 374 4.12 -8.78 -5.48
CA THR A 374 3.89 -7.44 -4.91
C THR A 374 3.44 -6.48 -6.00
N ALA A 375 2.44 -5.67 -5.67
CA ALA A 375 1.95 -4.61 -6.54
C ALA A 375 1.71 -3.33 -5.74
N MET A 376 2.19 -2.20 -6.25
CA MET A 376 1.87 -0.87 -5.74
C MET A 376 0.54 -0.40 -6.33
N SER A 377 -0.34 0.16 -5.50
CA SER A 377 -1.60 0.79 -5.95
C SER A 377 -1.47 2.32 -6.08
N GLU A 378 -0.48 2.91 -5.41
CA GLU A 378 -0.23 4.36 -5.41
C GLU A 378 1.10 4.72 -6.08
N THR A 379 1.17 5.97 -6.55
CA THR A 379 2.25 6.47 -7.41
C THR A 379 2.87 7.73 -6.83
N ILE A 380 4.19 7.83 -7.00
CA ILE A 380 4.93 9.06 -6.74
C ILE A 380 5.36 9.65 -8.08
N GLY A 381 4.57 10.60 -8.57
CA GLY A 381 4.94 11.38 -9.73
C GLY A 381 5.68 12.64 -9.31
N PHE A 382 6.85 12.90 -9.91
CA PHE A 382 7.51 14.20 -9.81
C PHE A 382 7.63 14.87 -11.17
N SER A 383 7.79 16.20 -11.12
CA SER A 383 8.26 16.97 -12.28
C SER A 383 9.76 17.17 -12.14
N SER A 384 10.55 16.62 -13.07
CA SER A 384 12.00 16.82 -13.16
C SER A 384 12.47 16.55 -14.59
N ARG A 385 13.75 16.81 -14.88
CA ARG A 385 14.43 16.48 -16.13
C ARG A 385 15.22 15.18 -16.05
N THR A 386 15.54 14.72 -14.84
CA THR A 386 16.37 13.54 -14.59
C THR A 386 15.51 12.43 -14.01
N THR A 387 15.52 11.25 -14.61
CA THR A 387 14.89 10.07 -14.02
C THR A 387 15.71 9.60 -12.82
N SER A 388 15.02 9.25 -11.73
CA SER A 388 15.63 8.57 -10.59
C SER A 388 14.80 7.32 -10.32
N SER A 389 15.41 6.14 -10.34
CA SER A 389 14.77 4.91 -9.88
C SER A 389 15.16 4.67 -8.42
N LEU A 390 14.22 4.21 -7.60
CA LEU A 390 14.49 3.79 -6.23
C LEU A 390 14.24 2.29 -6.13
N ASP A 391 15.27 1.48 -5.86
CA ASP A 391 15.07 0.07 -5.54
C ASP A 391 14.49 -0.03 -4.12
N VAL A 392 13.33 -0.68 -3.97
CA VAL A 392 12.59 -0.73 -2.71
C VAL A 392 12.23 -2.18 -2.37
N SER A 393 12.86 -2.76 -1.35
CA SER A 393 12.45 -4.09 -0.89
C SER A 393 11.15 -4.06 -0.08
N VAL A 394 10.31 -5.07 -0.27
CA VAL A 394 9.08 -5.32 0.50
C VAL A 394 9.21 -6.72 1.11
N SER A 395 9.25 -6.83 2.44
CA SER A 395 9.21 -8.12 3.15
C SER A 395 7.99 -8.19 4.06
N ALA A 396 7.01 -9.03 3.72
CA ALA A 396 5.80 -9.17 4.53
C ALA A 396 5.80 -10.49 5.30
N THR A 397 5.23 -10.48 6.49
CA THR A 397 4.97 -11.69 7.29
C THR A 397 3.47 -11.85 7.47
N ALA A 398 2.95 -13.02 7.13
CA ALA A 398 1.58 -13.42 7.43
C ALA A 398 1.59 -14.43 8.59
N GLU A 399 0.91 -14.10 9.69
CA GLU A 399 0.65 -15.04 10.77
C GLU A 399 -0.47 -15.99 10.32
N ALA A 400 -0.25 -17.31 10.44
CA ALA A 400 -1.18 -18.33 9.96
C ALA A 400 -1.14 -19.57 10.87
N SER A 401 -2.28 -20.25 11.04
CA SER A 401 -2.36 -21.48 11.83
C SER A 401 -2.32 -22.70 10.91
N PHE A 402 -1.44 -23.67 11.18
CA PHE A 402 -1.40 -24.95 10.47
C PHE A 402 -1.56 -26.08 11.49
N PHE A 403 -2.49 -27.00 11.24
CA PHE A 403 -2.78 -28.15 12.11
C PHE A 403 -3.04 -27.74 13.57
N GLY A 404 -3.75 -26.63 13.79
CA GLY A 404 -4.03 -26.08 15.14
C GLY A 404 -2.87 -25.34 15.81
N ASN A 405 -1.69 -25.37 15.20
CA ASN A 405 -0.51 -24.70 15.73
C ASN A 405 -0.34 -23.34 15.05
N GLY A 406 -0.26 -22.28 15.85
CA GLY A 406 0.10 -20.96 15.35
C GLY A 406 1.52 -20.95 14.77
N GLY A 407 1.64 -20.44 13.55
CA GLY A 407 2.91 -20.22 12.84
C GLY A 407 2.90 -18.88 12.11
N SER A 408 4.01 -18.57 11.44
CA SER A 408 4.11 -17.38 10.58
C SER A 408 4.91 -17.72 9.34
N VAL A 409 4.44 -17.30 8.18
CA VAL A 409 5.19 -17.39 6.92
C VAL A 409 5.66 -15.99 6.56
N THR A 410 6.96 -15.85 6.30
CA THR A 410 7.58 -14.60 5.86
C THR A 410 7.95 -14.73 4.39
N GLY A 411 7.50 -13.78 3.58
CA GLY A 411 7.90 -13.63 2.18
C GLY A 411 8.65 -12.33 1.96
N GLU A 412 9.73 -12.36 1.19
CA GLU A 412 10.46 -11.16 0.79
C GLU A 412 10.50 -11.02 -0.73
N VAL A 413 10.03 -9.87 -1.23
CA VAL A 413 10.07 -9.50 -2.64
C VAL A 413 10.74 -8.15 -2.78
N SER A 414 11.83 -8.08 -3.53
CA SER A 414 12.41 -6.80 -3.92
C SER A 414 11.65 -6.23 -5.11
N THR A 415 11.07 -5.03 -4.98
CA THR A 415 10.41 -4.34 -6.09
C THR A 415 11.12 -3.03 -6.39
N GLY A 416 11.37 -2.76 -7.68
CA GLY A 416 11.83 -1.43 -8.07
C GLY A 416 10.66 -0.45 -7.96
N LEU A 417 10.75 0.55 -7.08
CA LEU A 417 9.88 1.72 -7.16
C LEU A 417 10.46 2.66 -8.21
N GLU A 418 9.92 2.59 -9.43
CA GLU A 418 10.25 3.58 -10.44
C GLU A 418 9.57 4.91 -10.07
N VAL A 419 10.36 5.83 -9.54
CA VAL A 419 9.91 7.20 -9.26
C VAL A 419 9.87 7.94 -10.59
N SER A 420 8.66 8.17 -11.08
CA SER A 420 8.49 8.68 -12.43
C SER A 420 8.72 10.18 -12.51
N VAL A 421 9.30 10.59 -13.64
CA VAL A 421 9.72 11.96 -13.89
C VAL A 421 9.25 12.32 -15.28
N GLU A 422 8.25 13.18 -15.43
CA GLU A 422 7.86 13.62 -16.78
C GLU A 422 7.04 14.91 -16.86
N ALA A 423 7.52 15.83 -17.70
CA ALA A 423 6.75 16.97 -18.18
C ALA A 423 5.79 16.60 -19.33
N GLN A 424 5.95 15.44 -19.99
CA GLN A 424 5.29 15.11 -21.27
C GLN A 424 4.53 13.78 -21.36
N SER A 425 4.71 12.80 -20.47
CA SER A 425 3.98 11.52 -20.55
C SER A 425 3.19 11.20 -19.29
N GLU A 426 2.16 10.38 -19.49
CA GLU A 426 1.54 9.59 -18.43
C GLU A 426 2.46 8.41 -18.18
N SER A 427 3.07 8.32 -17.00
CA SER A 427 3.83 7.14 -16.59
C SER A 427 3.01 6.31 -15.62
N THR A 428 2.78 5.05 -15.97
CA THR A 428 2.08 4.04 -15.17
C THR A 428 3.06 3.44 -14.16
N VAL A 429 2.86 3.64 -12.86
CA VAL A 429 3.68 3.02 -11.79
C VAL A 429 2.86 1.91 -11.14
N SER A 430 2.65 0.84 -11.88
CA SER A 430 2.24 -0.45 -11.31
C SER A 430 3.18 -1.50 -11.90
N SER A 431 4.39 -1.60 -11.36
CA SER A 431 5.22 -2.78 -11.56
C SER A 431 4.69 -3.86 -10.62
N GLU A 432 4.15 -4.92 -11.21
CA GLU A 432 3.91 -6.17 -10.50
C GLU A 432 5.20 -6.99 -10.60
N GLU A 433 5.78 -7.32 -9.45
CA GLU A 433 6.98 -8.16 -9.39
C GLU A 433 6.62 -9.43 -8.63
N SER A 434 7.14 -10.57 -9.10
CA SER A 434 6.90 -11.86 -8.46
C SER A 434 8.19 -12.63 -8.28
N ILE A 435 8.30 -13.31 -7.14
CA ILE A 435 9.35 -14.29 -6.86
C ILE A 435 8.68 -15.58 -6.42
N SER A 436 9.24 -16.71 -6.83
CA SER A 436 8.75 -18.02 -6.43
C SER A 436 9.83 -18.76 -5.65
N GLU A 437 9.42 -19.40 -4.57
CA GLU A 437 10.24 -20.31 -3.78
C GLU A 437 9.66 -21.72 -3.89
N THR A 438 10.50 -22.69 -4.23
CA THR A 438 10.09 -24.10 -4.26
C THR A 438 10.33 -24.72 -2.90
N ASN A 439 9.25 -25.08 -2.20
CA ASN A 439 9.30 -25.86 -0.98
C ASN A 439 9.15 -27.33 -1.33
N SER A 440 10.15 -28.14 -0.98
CA SER A 440 10.13 -29.58 -1.20
C SER A 440 10.17 -30.33 0.12
N TRP A 441 9.26 -31.29 0.28
CA TRP A 441 9.24 -32.22 1.40
C TRP A 441 9.47 -33.61 0.88
N SER A 442 10.42 -34.31 1.48
CA SER A 442 10.60 -35.74 1.28
C SER A 442 10.63 -36.46 2.62
N SER A 443 9.86 -37.54 2.72
CA SER A 443 9.90 -38.47 3.84
C SER A 443 10.06 -39.86 3.28
N VAL A 444 11.11 -40.56 3.73
CA VAL A 444 11.29 -41.99 3.52
C VAL A 444 11.27 -42.67 4.89
N ARG A 445 10.29 -43.54 5.12
CA ARG A 445 10.17 -44.27 6.38
C ARG A 445 9.71 -45.70 6.17
N THR A 446 10.28 -46.62 6.93
CA THR A 446 9.82 -48.01 6.99
C THR A 446 8.87 -48.15 8.17
N VAL A 447 7.61 -48.50 7.91
CA VAL A 447 6.61 -48.74 8.96
C VAL A 447 6.53 -50.23 9.23
N ARG A 448 6.82 -50.61 10.48
CA ARG A 448 6.74 -51.99 10.97
C ARG A 448 5.43 -52.21 11.73
N VAL A 449 4.59 -53.10 11.23
CA VAL A 449 3.32 -53.46 11.87
C VAL A 449 3.43 -54.87 12.47
N LEU A 450 3.27 -54.97 13.78
CA LEU A 450 3.30 -56.25 14.51
C LEU A 450 2.08 -57.13 14.17
N PRO A 451 2.18 -58.46 14.36
CA PRO A 451 1.04 -59.38 14.23
C PRO A 451 -0.15 -58.93 15.05
N GLY A 452 -1.34 -58.94 14.44
CA GLY A 452 -2.59 -58.56 15.09
C GLY A 452 -2.76 -57.06 15.32
N ASN A 453 -1.84 -56.21 14.81
CA ASN A 453 -1.89 -54.75 14.95
C ASN A 453 -2.20 -54.05 13.61
N ALA A 454 -2.56 -52.78 13.73
CA ALA A 454 -2.63 -51.85 12.60
C ALA A 454 -2.00 -50.51 12.99
N SER A 455 -1.40 -49.84 12.02
CA SER A 455 -0.81 -48.51 12.19
C SER A 455 -1.40 -47.59 11.14
N LEU A 456 -2.03 -46.50 11.58
CA LEU A 456 -2.41 -45.39 10.72
C LEU A 456 -1.16 -44.62 10.35
N VAL A 457 -0.99 -44.37 9.07
CA VAL A 457 0.13 -43.62 8.55
C VAL A 457 -0.36 -42.58 7.56
N TYR A 458 0.00 -41.32 7.79
CA TYR A 458 -0.34 -40.25 6.87
C TYR A 458 0.75 -39.17 6.80
N ASP A 459 0.82 -38.54 5.63
CA ASP A 459 1.56 -37.31 5.34
C ASP A 459 0.53 -36.30 4.86
N ALA A 460 0.18 -35.36 5.72
CA ALA A 460 -0.76 -34.29 5.41
C ALA A 460 0.01 -33.00 5.15
N TYR A 461 -0.53 -32.15 4.28
CA TYR A 461 -0.06 -30.79 4.11
C TYR A 461 -1.26 -29.85 4.01
N GLN A 462 -1.11 -28.69 4.62
CA GLN A 462 -2.10 -27.64 4.67
C GLN A 462 -1.59 -26.43 3.90
N LYS A 463 -2.47 -25.78 3.14
CA LYS A 463 -2.11 -24.71 2.23
C LYS A 463 -3.07 -23.53 2.32
N TYR A 464 -2.53 -22.32 2.45
CA TYR A 464 -3.25 -21.09 2.16
C TYR A 464 -2.90 -20.60 0.76
N SER A 465 -3.92 -20.23 -0.01
CA SER A 465 -3.77 -19.65 -1.34
C SER A 465 -4.32 -18.24 -1.37
N ASN A 466 -3.72 -17.38 -2.20
CA ASN A 466 -4.15 -16.00 -2.39
C ASN A 466 -4.26 -15.18 -1.09
N VAL A 467 -3.28 -15.29 -0.19
CA VAL A 467 -3.22 -14.48 1.03
C VAL A 467 -2.78 -13.06 0.67
N LYS A 468 -3.71 -12.10 0.73
CA LYS A 468 -3.45 -10.68 0.44
C LYS A 468 -3.04 -9.95 1.73
N VAL A 469 -1.80 -9.50 1.78
CA VAL A 469 -1.21 -8.70 2.87
C VAL A 469 -1.06 -7.26 2.38
N PRO A 470 -1.97 -6.34 2.77
CA PRO A 470 -1.82 -4.93 2.46
C PRO A 470 -0.59 -4.36 3.18
N TYR A 471 0.11 -3.44 2.55
CA TYR A 471 1.22 -2.74 3.18
C TYR A 471 1.27 -1.29 2.76
N VAL A 472 1.88 -0.47 3.62
CA VAL A 472 2.09 0.95 3.38
C VAL A 472 3.55 1.27 3.61
N LYS A 473 4.15 2.01 2.68
CA LYS A 473 5.54 2.49 2.79
C LYS A 473 5.55 3.94 3.17
N ARG A 474 6.38 4.31 4.14
CA ARG A 474 6.67 5.71 4.47
C ARG A 474 7.98 6.12 3.83
N LEU A 475 7.92 7.21 3.07
CA LEU A 475 9.04 7.74 2.32
C LEU A 475 9.27 9.19 2.70
N ARG A 476 10.53 9.60 2.78
CA ARG A 476 10.93 11.00 2.92
C ARG A 476 11.40 11.51 1.56
N ILE A 477 10.88 12.66 1.17
CA ILE A 477 11.21 13.33 -0.08
C ILE A 477 11.89 14.65 0.24
N LYS A 478 13.04 14.89 -0.41
CA LYS A 478 13.75 16.17 -0.45
C LYS A 478 13.89 16.65 -1.88
N GLY A 479 13.96 17.96 -2.07
CA GLY A 479 14.17 18.58 -3.37
C GLY A 479 15.29 19.61 -3.29
N ASN A 480 16.23 19.56 -4.23
CA ASN A 480 17.26 20.58 -4.40
C ASN A 480 17.18 21.15 -5.80
N HIS A 481 17.36 22.46 -5.95
CA HIS A 481 17.46 23.04 -7.28
C HIS A 481 18.67 22.45 -8.03
N SER A 482 18.53 22.18 -9.33
CA SER A 482 19.57 21.47 -10.07
C SER A 482 20.83 22.32 -10.33
N GLU A 483 20.68 23.63 -10.45
CA GLU A 483 21.78 24.57 -10.73
C GLU A 483 22.32 25.29 -9.49
N SER A 484 21.59 25.27 -8.38
CA SER A 484 21.97 25.96 -7.14
C SER A 484 21.83 25.00 -5.96
N SER A 485 22.65 25.13 -4.92
CA SER A 485 22.50 24.35 -3.70
C SER A 485 21.30 24.79 -2.84
N ALA A 486 20.32 25.49 -3.44
CA ALA A 486 19.10 25.91 -2.77
C ALA A 486 18.19 24.69 -2.56
N THR A 487 17.91 24.41 -1.30
CA THR A 487 16.97 23.37 -0.86
C THR A 487 15.54 23.90 -0.97
N PHE A 488 14.63 23.05 -1.43
CA PHE A 488 13.20 23.34 -1.35
C PHE A 488 12.73 23.21 0.09
N SER A 489 11.82 24.08 0.51
CA SER A 489 11.11 23.92 1.79
C SER A 489 10.15 22.73 1.72
N GLY A 490 9.75 22.17 2.87
CA GLY A 490 8.74 21.11 2.88
C GLY A 490 7.42 21.54 2.22
N LEU A 491 7.00 22.79 2.41
CA LEU A 491 5.76 23.30 1.81
C LEU A 491 5.89 23.48 0.28
N GLU A 492 7.07 23.87 -0.21
CA GLU A 492 7.37 23.92 -1.64
C GLU A 492 7.34 22.51 -2.27
N ILE A 493 7.89 21.51 -1.57
CA ILE A 493 7.87 20.10 -2.00
C ILE A 493 6.42 19.58 -2.03
N ALA A 494 5.65 19.82 -0.96
CA ALA A 494 4.24 19.43 -0.87
C ALA A 494 3.41 20.08 -2.00
N THR A 495 3.68 21.35 -2.31
CA THR A 495 3.03 22.07 -3.42
C THR A 495 3.32 21.39 -4.77
N GLN A 496 4.58 21.02 -5.03
CA GLN A 496 4.94 20.31 -6.25
C GLN A 496 4.28 18.92 -6.34
N LEU A 497 4.29 18.14 -5.26
CA LEU A 497 3.60 16.84 -5.19
C LEU A 497 2.11 16.99 -5.51
N ASN A 498 1.44 17.92 -4.83
CA ASN A 498 0.01 18.16 -5.02
C ASN A 498 -0.36 18.64 -6.44
N MET A 499 0.57 19.28 -7.15
CA MET A 499 0.37 19.73 -8.54
C MET A 499 0.82 18.71 -9.58
N THR A 500 1.27 17.54 -9.15
CA THR A 500 1.61 16.39 -9.99
C THR A 500 0.61 15.26 -9.80
N ARG A 501 0.85 14.09 -10.40
CA ARG A 501 0.00 12.90 -10.25
C ARG A 501 0.35 12.09 -9.01
N PHE A 502 0.83 12.73 -7.95
CA PHE A 502 1.03 12.04 -6.68
C PHE A 502 -0.32 11.52 -6.18
N THR A 503 -0.44 10.20 -6.04
CA THR A 503 -1.67 9.54 -5.57
C THR A 503 -1.57 9.01 -4.15
N GLY A 504 -0.40 9.14 -3.50
CA GLY A 504 -0.23 8.79 -2.09
C GLY A 504 -0.81 9.83 -1.14
N VAL A 505 -0.39 9.76 0.13
CA VAL A 505 -0.80 10.68 1.19
C VAL A 505 0.40 11.43 1.74
N ILE A 506 0.32 12.75 1.90
CA ILE A 506 1.31 13.53 2.65
C ILE A 506 0.97 13.42 4.14
N THR A 507 1.87 12.82 4.91
CA THR A 507 1.66 12.59 6.36
C THR A 507 2.37 13.62 7.23
N ASN A 508 3.45 14.22 6.74
CA ASN A 508 4.19 15.24 7.49
C ASN A 508 4.91 16.22 6.54
N ILE A 509 4.93 17.51 6.90
CA ILE A 509 5.65 18.56 6.18
C ILE A 509 6.73 19.11 7.12
N GLY A 510 7.98 18.77 6.85
CA GLY A 510 9.15 19.28 7.57
C GLY A 510 9.63 20.64 7.04
N SER A 511 10.77 21.12 7.54
CA SER A 511 11.37 22.38 7.06
C SER A 511 11.88 22.29 5.62
N ASP A 512 12.49 21.17 5.26
CA ASP A 512 13.21 20.92 4.00
C ASP A 512 12.86 19.53 3.39
N TYR A 513 11.79 18.91 3.87
CA TYR A 513 11.35 17.59 3.44
C TYR A 513 9.84 17.42 3.59
N VAL A 514 9.31 16.41 2.92
CA VAL A 514 7.95 15.90 3.13
C VAL A 514 8.02 14.40 3.38
N GLU A 515 7.22 13.91 4.31
CA GLU A 515 6.97 12.47 4.44
C GLU A 515 5.65 12.13 3.78
N VAL A 516 5.69 11.09 2.96
CA VAL A 516 4.54 10.56 2.26
C VAL A 516 4.37 9.09 2.58
N THR A 517 3.15 8.60 2.46
CA THR A 517 2.87 7.18 2.41
C THR A 517 2.33 6.77 1.05
N ILE A 518 2.74 5.57 0.60
CA ILE A 518 2.19 4.89 -0.57
C ILE A 518 1.74 3.48 -0.19
N GLN A 519 0.59 3.06 -0.70
CA GLN A 519 0.00 1.75 -0.45
C GLN A 519 0.35 0.74 -1.55
N GLY A 520 0.44 -0.52 -1.16
CA GLY A 520 0.52 -1.67 -2.04
C GLY A 520 -0.08 -2.91 -1.39
N ASN A 521 -0.08 -4.01 -2.14
CA ASN A 521 -0.50 -5.31 -1.67
C ASN A 521 0.55 -6.36 -2.04
N MET A 522 0.87 -7.23 -1.07
CA MET A 522 1.60 -8.47 -1.33
C MET A 522 0.60 -9.62 -1.35
N ILE A 523 0.66 -10.46 -2.37
CA ILE A 523 -0.10 -11.69 -2.49
C ILE A 523 0.89 -12.83 -2.24
N MET A 524 0.64 -13.61 -1.20
CA MET A 524 1.34 -14.85 -0.91
C MET A 524 0.45 -16.01 -1.37
N ASP A 525 0.87 -16.72 -2.41
CA ASP A 525 0.16 -17.88 -2.91
C ASP A 525 0.90 -19.17 -2.55
N ASN A 526 0.13 -20.18 -2.15
CA ASN A 526 0.60 -21.49 -1.72
C ASN A 526 1.56 -21.43 -0.52
N MET A 527 1.19 -20.69 0.53
CA MET A 527 1.81 -20.83 1.86
C MET A 527 1.45 -22.20 2.42
N VAL A 528 2.43 -22.99 2.83
CA VAL A 528 2.20 -24.42 3.07
C VAL A 528 3.05 -24.94 4.22
N ASP A 529 2.47 -25.84 5.00
CA ASP A 529 3.14 -26.62 6.04
C ASP A 529 2.71 -28.09 5.95
N SER A 530 3.50 -28.99 6.54
CA SER A 530 3.27 -30.43 6.47
C SER A 530 3.40 -31.11 7.84
N GLN A 531 2.58 -32.12 8.06
CA GLN A 531 2.64 -33.00 9.22
C GLN A 531 2.69 -34.45 8.77
N THR A 532 3.65 -35.20 9.31
CA THR A 532 3.77 -36.65 9.13
C THR A 532 3.50 -37.35 10.46
N GLU A 533 2.59 -38.33 10.46
CA GLU A 533 2.30 -39.12 11.66
C GLU A 533 2.22 -40.62 11.36
N VAL A 534 2.69 -41.41 12.32
CA VAL A 534 2.48 -42.86 12.41
C VAL A 534 1.95 -43.14 13.81
N ARG A 535 0.75 -43.73 13.91
CA ARG A 535 0.16 -44.11 15.20
C ARG A 535 -0.54 -45.47 15.13
N ASP A 536 -0.50 -46.20 16.22
CA ASP A 536 -1.20 -47.49 16.30
C ASP A 536 -2.71 -47.30 16.44
N VAL A 537 -3.47 -48.13 15.72
CA VAL A 537 -4.93 -48.14 15.71
C VAL A 537 -5.45 -49.57 15.84
N ALA A 538 -6.73 -49.73 16.20
CA ALA A 538 -7.33 -51.05 16.36
C ALA A 538 -7.32 -51.85 15.05
N ALA A 539 -6.71 -53.03 15.05
CA ALA A 539 -6.53 -53.84 13.84
C ALA A 539 -7.81 -54.50 13.34
N ASN A 540 -8.71 -54.88 14.26
CA ASN A 540 -9.93 -55.63 13.95
C ASN A 540 -9.64 -56.88 13.08
N CYS A 541 -8.61 -57.64 13.42
CA CYS A 541 -8.32 -58.93 12.80
C CYS A 541 -9.35 -59.97 13.30
N ASN A 542 -9.97 -60.69 12.36
CA ASN A 542 -10.96 -61.72 12.66
C ASN A 542 -10.33 -63.08 12.90
#